data_AF-A0A496VJP5-F1
#
_entry.id   AF-A0A496VJP5-F1
#
_cell.length_a   1.000
_cell.length_b   1.000
_cell.length_c   1.000
_cell.angle_alpha   90.00
_cell.angle_beta   90.00
_cell.angle_gamma   90.00
#
_symmetry.space_group_name_H-M   'P 1'
#
loop_
_entity.id
_entity.type
_entity.pdbx_description
1 polymer ?
#
loop_
_entity_poly.entity_id
_entity_poly.type
_entity_poly.pdbx_seq_one_letter_code
_entity_poly.pdbx_strand_id
1 'polypeptide(L)'
;MFTLQITDETIEQALLRLAQKQSKKVSEVIMMAIQDFITHNEPLSYKKLDPLAHSTVINYPVTDENLDDVKPFAEVNDAAHYVQTLRQQTWNRNA
;
A
#
# COMPACT_ATOMS: atom_id res chain seq x y z
N MET A 1 3.53 6.59 -9.51
CA MET A 1 4.97 6.41 -9.26
C MET A 1 5.08 5.52 -8.03
N PHE A 2 5.64 4.32 -8.17
CA PHE A 2 5.83 3.42 -7.03
C PHE A 2 7.21 3.69 -6.43
N THR A 3 7.25 4.10 -5.17
CA THR A 3 8.49 4.40 -4.45
C THR A 3 8.73 3.28 -3.45
N LEU A 4 9.81 2.53 -3.63
CA LEU A 4 10.25 1.50 -2.69
C LEU A 4 11.32 2.10 -1.78
N GLN A 5 11.04 2.17 -0.48
CA GLN A 5 12.03 2.55 0.53
C GLN A 5 12.57 1.27 1.19
N ILE A 6 13.87 1.04 1.06
CA ILE A 6 14.56 -0.09 1.72
C ILE A 6 15.15 0.46 3.00
N THR A 7 14.65 0.00 4.14
CA THR A 7 15.09 0.45 5.47
C THR A 7 16.16 -0.46 6.08
N ASP A 8 16.34 -1.66 5.52
CA ASP A 8 17.34 -2.62 5.96
C ASP A 8 18.67 -2.37 5.22
N GLU A 9 19.67 -1.89 5.97
CA GLU A 9 21.01 -1.58 5.44
C GLU A 9 21.69 -2.81 4.80
N THR A 10 21.41 -4.02 5.29
CA THR A 10 22.04 -5.23 4.75
C THR A 10 21.52 -5.54 3.35
N ILE A 11 20.22 -5.35 3.11
CA ILE A 11 19.58 -5.53 1.81
C ILE A 11 20.05 -4.45 0.85
N GLU A 12 20.12 -3.19 1.30
CA GLU A 12 20.59 -2.08 0.48
C GLU A 12 22.03 -2.32 -0.01
N GLN A 13 22.94 -2.70 0.88
CA GLN A 13 24.33 -3.00 0.53
C GLN A 13 24.45 -4.20 -0.41
N ALA A 14 23.62 -5.23 -0.24
CA ALA A 14 23.61 -6.38 -1.13
C ALA A 14 23.19 -6.00 -2.56
N LEU A 15 22.13 -5.18 -2.70
CA LEU A 15 21.65 -4.68 -3.99
C LEU A 15 22.68 -3.76 -4.67
N LEU A 16 23.34 -2.88 -3.90
CA LEU A 16 24.41 -2.03 -4.42
C LEU A 16 25.60 -2.84 -4.96
N ARG A 17 26.04 -3.87 -4.23
CA ARG A 17 27.12 -4.77 -4.68
C ARG A 17 26.72 -5.54 -5.93
N LEU A 18 25.47 -6.02 -6.02
CA LEU A 18 24.96 -6.70 -7.21
C LEU A 18 24.92 -5.77 -8.42
N ALA A 19 24.47 -4.52 -8.24
CA ALA A 19 24.46 -3.49 -9.27
C ALA A 19 25.88 -3.17 -9.78
N GLN A 20 26.84 -3.01 -8.86
CA GLN A 20 28.25 -2.81 -9.21
C GLN A 20 28.82 -4.00 -9.97
N LYS A 21 28.57 -5.23 -9.52
CA LYS A 21 29.08 -6.45 -10.16
C LYS A 21 28.53 -6.65 -11.57
N GLN A 22 27.29 -6.25 -11.81
CA GLN A 22 26.64 -6.40 -13.12
C GLN A 22 26.76 -5.15 -14.00
N SER A 23 27.41 -4.09 -13.53
CA SER A 23 27.47 -2.78 -14.21
C SER A 23 26.09 -2.25 -14.61
N LYS A 24 25.09 -2.45 -13.74
CA LYS A 24 23.69 -2.04 -13.94
C LYS A 24 23.27 -1.03 -12.90
N LYS A 25 22.16 -0.33 -13.16
CA LYS A 25 21.54 0.52 -12.14
C LYS A 25 20.89 -0.34 -11.06
N VAL A 26 20.90 0.13 -9.83
CA VAL A 26 20.25 -0.56 -8.69
C VAL A 26 18.78 -0.84 -8.98
N SER A 27 18.07 0.11 -9.59
CA SER A 27 16.67 -0.06 -9.99
C SER A 27 16.46 -1.20 -10.98
N GLU A 28 17.39 -1.41 -11.93
CA GLU A 28 17.31 -2.51 -12.90
C GLU A 28 17.54 -3.86 -12.23
N VAL A 29 18.48 -3.93 -11.28
CA VAL A 29 18.73 -5.15 -10.49
C VAL A 29 17.52 -5.51 -9.64
N ILE A 30 16.88 -4.52 -8.99
CA ILE A 30 15.64 -4.72 -8.23
C ILE A 30 14.53 -5.25 -9.14
N MET A 31 14.33 -4.64 -10.31
CA MET A 31 13.33 -5.09 -11.27
C MET A 31 13.59 -6.52 -11.75
N MET A 32 14.86 -6.87 -12.02
CA MET A 32 15.24 -8.23 -12.40
C MET A 32 14.95 -9.24 -11.28
N ALA A 33 15.27 -8.90 -10.03
CA ALA A 33 15.00 -9.79 -8.89
C ALA A 33 13.49 -10.00 -8.68
N ILE A 34 12.69 -8.95 -8.83
CA ILE A 34 11.22 -9.04 -8.75
C ILE A 34 10.68 -9.89 -9.90
N GLN A 35 11.17 -9.67 -11.13
CA GLN A 35 10.76 -10.45 -12.31
C GLN A 35 11.08 -11.93 -12.14
N ASP A 36 12.28 -12.23 -11.64
CA ASP A 36 12.74 -13.59 -11.35
C ASP A 36 11.84 -14.26 -10.31
N PHE A 37 11.54 -13.55 -9.22
CA PHE A 37 10.64 -14.01 -8.18
C PHE A 37 9.22 -14.31 -8.71
N ILE A 38 8.64 -13.41 -9.51
CA ILE A 38 7.31 -13.60 -10.12
C ILE A 38 7.31 -14.82 -11.06
N THR A 39 8.38 -15.00 -11.83
CA THR A 39 8.48 -16.08 -12.83
C THR A 39 8.59 -17.45 -12.18
N HIS A 40 9.29 -17.55 -11.05
CA HIS A 40 9.46 -18.81 -10.33
C HIS A 40 8.29 -19.14 -9.38
N ASN A 41 7.35 -18.21 -9.19
CA ASN A 41 6.08 -18.37 -8.47
C ASN A 41 6.21 -19.16 -7.15
N GLU A 42 7.30 -18.95 -6.43
CA GLU A 42 7.52 -19.62 -5.16
C GLU A 42 6.55 -19.07 -4.12
N PRO A 43 5.90 -19.93 -3.31
CA PRO A 43 4.99 -19.47 -2.27
C PRO A 43 5.76 -18.62 -1.26
N LEU A 44 5.43 -17.32 -1.24
CA LEU A 44 6.07 -16.32 -0.39
C LEU A 44 5.66 -16.56 1.07
N SER A 45 6.52 -17.23 1.83
CA SER A 45 6.35 -17.38 3.28
C SER A 45 6.89 -16.12 3.97
N TYR A 46 6.06 -15.09 4.09
CA TYR A 46 6.40 -13.89 4.85
C TYR A 46 5.70 -13.88 6.22
N LYS A 47 6.40 -13.39 7.23
CA LYS A 47 5.78 -13.08 8.52
C LYS A 47 5.02 -11.78 8.37
N LYS A 48 3.69 -11.83 8.50
CA LYS A 48 2.86 -10.63 8.54
C LYS A 48 3.33 -9.76 9.71
N LEU A 49 3.81 -8.55 9.38
CA LEU A 49 4.17 -7.56 10.37
C LEU A 49 2.91 -7.00 11.02
N ASP A 50 3.01 -6.56 12.28
CA ASP A 50 1.89 -5.97 13.00
C ASP A 50 1.47 -4.64 12.34
N PRO A 51 0.26 -4.54 11.77
CA PRO A 51 -0.18 -3.32 11.08
C PRO A 51 -0.16 -2.09 11.99
N LEU A 52 -0.38 -2.24 13.29
CA LEU A 52 -0.42 -1.13 14.24
C LEU A 52 0.98 -0.63 14.59
N ALA A 53 1.97 -1.52 14.64
CA ALA A 53 3.37 -1.15 14.87
C ALA A 53 4.01 -0.46 13.65
N HIS A 54 3.42 -0.64 12.47
CA HIS A 54 3.97 -0.16 11.19
C HIS A 54 3.03 0.81 10.45
N SER A 55 1.94 1.26 11.09
CA SER A 55 1.09 2.30 10.51
C SER A 55 1.72 3.67 10.74
N THR A 56 1.96 4.40 9.65
CA THR A 56 2.30 5.83 9.72
C THR A 56 1.02 6.65 9.62
N VAL A 57 0.81 7.57 10.57
CA VAL A 57 -0.28 8.55 10.48
C VAL A 57 -0.02 9.45 9.27
N ILE A 58 -0.97 9.50 8.33
CA ILE A 58 -0.95 10.49 7.26
C ILE A 58 -1.27 11.83 7.90
N ASN A 59 -0.23 12.64 8.12
CA ASN A 59 -0.40 13.99 8.63
C ASN A 59 -0.87 14.88 7.47
N TYR A 60 -2.19 14.97 7.30
CA TYR A 60 -2.78 15.95 6.41
C TYR A 60 -2.80 17.28 7.15
N PRO A 61 -2.14 18.35 6.65
CA PRO A 61 -2.30 19.65 7.25
C PRO A 61 -3.77 20.02 7.13
N VAL A 62 -4.44 20.17 8.27
CA VAL A 62 -5.77 20.76 8.31
C VAL A 62 -5.59 22.19 7.86
N THR A 63 -5.86 22.45 6.59
CA THR A 63 -6.08 23.80 6.09
C THR A 63 -7.25 24.39 6.86
N ASP A 64 -7.29 25.71 7.09
CA ASP A 64 -8.43 26.46 7.66
C ASP A 64 -9.66 26.41 6.71
N GLU A 65 -9.97 25.25 6.16
CA GLU A 65 -11.15 24.99 5.36
C GLU A 65 -12.34 24.98 6.30
N ASN A 66 -13.21 25.97 6.13
CA ASN A 66 -14.51 25.98 6.78
C ASN A 66 -15.37 24.86 6.18
N LEU A 67 -15.60 23.80 6.96
CA LEU A 67 -16.39 22.64 6.59
C LEU A 67 -17.79 22.64 7.22
N ASP A 68 -18.23 23.75 7.83
CA ASP A 68 -19.52 23.82 8.54
C ASP A 68 -20.72 23.57 7.61
N ASP A 69 -20.58 23.92 6.33
CA ASP A 69 -21.59 23.71 5.30
C ASP A 69 -21.49 22.33 4.61
N VAL A 70 -20.44 21.56 4.88
CA VAL A 70 -20.21 20.25 4.26
C VAL A 70 -20.92 19.18 5.08
N LYS A 71 -22.09 18.77 4.61
CA LYS A 71 -22.86 17.65 5.15
C LYS A 71 -22.79 16.46 4.19
N PRO A 72 -21.72 15.63 4.24
CA PRO A 72 -21.46 14.60 3.25
C PRO A 72 -22.53 13.48 3.20
N PHE A 73 -23.40 13.43 4.21
CA PHE A 73 -24.53 12.49 4.29
C PHE A 73 -25.87 13.21 4.43
N ALA A 74 -25.97 14.47 3.97
CA ALA A 74 -27.22 15.26 4.04
C ALA A 74 -28.43 14.55 3.39
N GLU A 75 -28.15 13.74 2.37
CA GLU A 75 -29.13 12.96 1.62
C GLU A 75 -29.53 11.64 2.32
N VAL A 76 -28.78 11.22 3.35
CA VAL A 76 -29.05 9.99 4.10
C VAL A 76 -30.07 10.27 5.20
N ASN A 77 -31.34 10.09 4.87
CA ASN A 77 -32.44 10.26 5.81
C ASN A 77 -32.58 9.10 6.81
N ASP A 78 -32.12 7.90 6.43
CA ASP A 78 -32.11 6.70 7.29
C ASP A 78 -30.73 6.03 7.24
N ALA A 79 -29.95 6.29 8.29
CA ALA A 79 -28.60 5.76 8.43
C ALA A 79 -28.58 4.22 8.54
N ALA A 80 -29.60 3.61 9.17
CA ALA A 80 -29.63 2.16 9.36
C ALA A 80 -29.83 1.45 8.01
N HIS A 81 -30.77 1.95 7.20
CA HIS A 81 -31.01 1.43 5.86
C HIS A 81 -29.81 1.65 4.93
N TYR A 82 -29.18 2.82 4.99
CA TYR A 82 -27.98 3.14 4.20
C TYR A 82 -26.82 2.19 4.51
N VAL A 83 -26.52 1.94 5.79
CA VAL A 83 -25.46 1.00 6.21
C VAL A 83 -25.77 -0.43 5.76
N GLN A 84 -27.03 -0.85 5.84
CA GLN A 84 -27.45 -2.18 5.40
C GLN A 84 -27.29 -2.36 3.88
N THR A 85 -27.65 -1.33 3.10
CA THR A 85 -27.47 -1.31 1.64
C THR A 85 -26.00 -1.38 1.25
N LEU A 86 -25.15 -0.57 1.90
CA LEU A 86 -23.69 -0.61 1.68
C LEU A 86 -23.12 -2.00 1.95
N ARG A 87 -23.52 -2.64 3.06
CA ARG A 87 -23.08 -4.02 3.36
C ARG A 87 -23.47 -4.97 2.23
N GLN A 88 -24.74 -4.96 1.80
CA GLN A 88 -25.19 -5.85 0.72
C GLN A 88 -24.43 -5.62 -0.60
N GLN A 89 -24.19 -4.37 -0.99
CA GLN A 89 -23.47 -4.05 -2.23
C GLN A 89 -21.98 -4.37 -2.16
N THR A 90 -21.35 -4.21 -1.00
CA THR A 90 -19.91 -4.46 -0.83
C THR A 90 -19.58 -5.96 -0.93
N TRP A 91 -20.47 -6.82 -0.43
CA TRP A 91 -20.28 -8.27 -0.40
C TRP A 91 -20.74 -8.98 -1.69
N ASN A 92 -21.50 -8.31 -2.57
CA ASN A 92 -22.00 -8.88 -3.84
C ASN A 92 -21.03 -8.73 -5.03
N ARG A 93 -19.74 -8.45 -4.81
CA ARG A 93 -18.76 -8.34 -5.92
C ARG A 93 -18.38 -9.67 -6.60
N ASN A 94 -18.95 -10.81 -6.18
CA ASN A 94 -18.73 -12.13 -6.78
C ASN A 94 -20.04 -12.93 -6.93
N ALA A 95 -20.99 -12.47 -7.73
CA ALA A 95 -22.08 -13.30 -8.26
C ALA A 95 -22.18 -13.11 -9.78
#